data_AF-A0A972H103-F1
#
_entry.id   AF-A0A972H103-F1
#
_cell.length_a   1.000
_cell.length_b   1.000
_cell.length_c   1.000
_cell.angle_alpha   90.00
_cell.angle_beta   90.00
_cell.angle_gamma   90.00
#
_symmetry.space_group_name_H-M   'P 1'
#
loop_
_entity.id
_entity.type
_entity.pdbx_description
1 polymer ?
#
loop_
_entity_poly.entity_id
_entity_poly.type
_entity_poly.pdbx_seq_one_letter_code
_entity_poly.pdbx_strand_id
1 'polypeptide(L)'
;MTFMGYAKKEKREVRFAYLRMILRLQKKLDEARIALIISVADMYFDPNKEQEESILREFREQYPEEGETLMELMLAWKKWAYEEGIEKGIEKAVLKMLNKGFTPEEVAETLELPMDDIRKLAAKE
;
A
#
# COMPACT_ATOMS: atom_id res chain seq x y z
N MET A 1 -6.27 -1.83 22.99
CA MET A 1 -6.72 -3.18 23.36
C MET A 1 -6.76 -4.01 22.08
N THR A 2 -5.87 -4.97 21.89
CA THR A 2 -5.87 -5.79 20.67
C THR A 2 -7.00 -6.81 20.76
N PHE A 3 -7.81 -6.91 19.71
CA PHE A 3 -9.12 -7.58 19.68
C PHE A 3 -9.12 -9.07 20.10
N MET A 4 -7.95 -9.72 20.25
CA MET A 4 -7.83 -11.14 20.61
C MET A 4 -6.71 -11.53 21.61
N GLY A 5 -5.99 -10.58 22.23
CA GLY A 5 -5.10 -10.91 23.37
C GLY A 5 -3.83 -11.76 23.11
N TYR A 6 -3.36 -11.91 21.87
CA TYR A 6 -2.13 -12.67 21.56
C TYR A 6 -0.84 -12.06 22.13
N ALA A 7 0.08 -12.91 22.59
CA ALA A 7 1.44 -12.54 22.96
C ALA A 7 2.24 -12.08 21.71
N LYS A 8 3.26 -11.23 21.88
CA LYS A 8 4.09 -10.69 20.77
C LYS A 8 4.67 -11.79 19.86
N LYS A 9 4.96 -12.97 20.41
CA LYS A 9 5.48 -14.12 19.66
C LYS A 9 4.42 -14.74 18.75
N GLU A 10 3.21 -14.95 19.26
CA GLU A 10 2.10 -15.56 18.51
C GLU A 10 1.67 -14.68 17.33
N LYS A 11 1.67 -13.35 17.51
CA LYS A 11 1.40 -12.41 16.40
C LYS A 11 2.39 -12.55 15.25
N ARG A 12 3.67 -12.77 15.55
CA ARG A 12 4.70 -12.99 14.51
C ARG A 12 4.48 -14.28 13.76
N GLU A 13 4.17 -15.37 14.48
CA GLU A 13 3.88 -16.67 13.87
C GLU A 13 2.64 -16.59 12.95
N VAL A 14 1.60 -15.86 13.37
CA VAL A 14 0.41 -15.63 12.52
C VAL A 14 0.78 -14.79 11.29
N ARG A 15 1.62 -13.75 11.44
CA ARG A 15 2.10 -12.94 10.29
C ARG A 15 2.89 -13.81 9.32
N PHE A 16 3.73 -14.74 9.79
CA PHE A 16 4.47 -15.67 8.93
C PHE A 16 3.53 -16.58 8.14
N ALA A 17 2.56 -17.20 8.82
CA ALA A 17 1.57 -18.05 8.17
C ALA A 17 0.78 -17.29 7.11
N TYR A 18 0.45 -16.02 7.41
CA TYR A 18 -0.23 -15.12 6.51
C TYR A 18 0.61 -14.79 5.26
N LEU A 19 1.89 -14.44 5.41
CA LEU A 19 2.79 -14.16 4.27
C LEU A 19 2.94 -15.38 3.35
N ARG A 20 3.08 -16.59 3.91
CA ARG A 20 3.11 -17.83 3.12
C ARG A 20 1.79 -18.09 2.40
N MET A 21 0.66 -17.76 3.04
CA MET A 21 -0.65 -17.87 2.40
C MET A 21 -0.74 -16.94 1.19
N ILE A 22 -0.28 -15.69 1.31
CA ILE A 22 -0.25 -14.73 0.20
C ILE A 22 0.59 -15.24 -0.97
N LEU A 23 1.79 -15.80 -0.72
CA LEU A 23 2.63 -16.39 -1.78
C LEU A 23 1.93 -17.54 -2.52
N ARG A 24 1.11 -18.34 -1.80
CA ARG A 24 0.33 -19.42 -2.42
C ARG A 24 -0.85 -18.88 -3.23
N LEU A 25 -1.52 -17.85 -2.71
CA LEU A 25 -2.70 -17.24 -3.32
C LEU A 25 -2.35 -16.37 -4.53
N GLN A 26 -1.16 -15.74 -4.56
CA GLN A 26 -0.66 -14.95 -5.67
C GLN A 26 -0.64 -15.76 -6.98
N LYS A 27 -0.46 -17.08 -6.90
CA LYS A 27 -0.50 -17.98 -8.07
C LYS A 27 -1.92 -18.21 -8.63
N LYS A 28 -2.96 -17.83 -7.90
CA LYS A 28 -4.37 -18.16 -8.18
C LYS A 28 -5.28 -16.94 -8.26
N LEU A 29 -4.91 -15.84 -7.62
CA LEU A 29 -5.71 -14.62 -7.52
C LEU A 29 -5.04 -13.49 -8.29
N ASP A 30 -5.87 -12.61 -8.83
CA ASP A 30 -5.42 -11.35 -9.42
C ASP A 30 -4.92 -10.38 -8.34
N GLU A 31 -4.21 -9.37 -8.80
CA GLU A 31 -3.54 -8.36 -7.99
C GLU A 31 -4.49 -7.61 -7.05
N ALA A 32 -5.69 -7.24 -7.53
CA ALA A 32 -6.66 -6.49 -6.73
C ALA A 32 -7.20 -7.31 -5.56
N ARG A 33 -7.45 -8.61 -5.78
CA ARG A 33 -7.87 -9.53 -4.70
C ARG A 33 -6.76 -9.73 -3.66
N ILE A 34 -5.51 -9.84 -4.11
CA ILE A 34 -4.36 -9.95 -3.19
C ILE A 34 -4.22 -8.68 -2.36
N ALA A 35 -4.28 -7.51 -2.99
CA ALA A 35 -4.22 -6.21 -2.32
C ALA A 35 -5.32 -6.08 -1.24
N LEU A 36 -6.55 -6.52 -1.53
CA LEU A 36 -7.62 -6.54 -0.54
C LEU A 36 -7.27 -7.41 0.67
N ILE A 37 -6.82 -8.65 0.46
CA ILE A 37 -6.49 -9.57 1.56
C ILE A 37 -5.39 -8.96 2.46
N ILE A 38 -4.44 -8.23 1.88
CA ILE A 38 -3.34 -7.54 2.59
C ILE A 38 -3.83 -6.36 3.38
N SER A 39 -4.64 -5.49 2.77
CA SER A 39 -5.23 -4.36 3.48
C SER A 39 -5.98 -4.81 4.74
N VAL A 40 -6.69 -5.94 4.67
CA VAL A 40 -7.38 -6.53 5.83
C VAL A 40 -6.39 -7.00 6.90
N ALA A 41 -5.26 -7.58 6.50
CA ALA A 41 -4.24 -8.01 7.45
C ALA A 41 -3.50 -6.84 8.09
N ASP A 42 -3.19 -5.78 7.33
CA ASP A 42 -2.48 -4.63 7.88
C ASP A 42 -3.32 -3.91 8.95
N MET A 43 -4.65 -3.88 8.81
CA MET A 43 -5.56 -3.41 9.86
C MET A 43 -5.46 -4.25 11.15
N TYR A 44 -5.13 -5.53 11.04
CA TYR A 44 -5.01 -6.44 12.18
C TYR A 44 -3.64 -6.35 12.88
N PHE A 45 -2.58 -6.15 12.10
CA PHE A 45 -1.21 -6.23 12.61
C PHE A 45 -0.60 -4.88 13.02
N ASP A 46 -1.13 -3.75 12.52
CA ASP A 46 -0.60 -2.40 12.78
C ASP A 46 0.93 -2.34 12.59
N PRO A 47 1.41 -2.51 11.34
CA PRO A 47 2.81 -2.79 11.08
C PRO A 47 3.70 -1.58 11.41
N ASN A 48 4.53 -1.71 12.44
CA ASN A 48 5.67 -0.83 12.63
C ASN A 48 6.80 -1.29 11.69
N LYS A 49 7.39 -0.34 10.95
CA LYS A 49 8.49 -0.57 10.01
C LYS A 49 9.61 -1.44 10.59
N GLU A 50 10.04 -1.20 11.82
CA GLU A 50 11.13 -1.99 12.45
C GLU A 50 10.73 -3.45 12.67
N GLN A 51 9.48 -3.68 13.07
CA GLN A 51 8.95 -5.02 13.32
C GLN A 51 8.78 -5.77 12.00
N GLU A 52 8.25 -5.10 10.97
CA GLU A 52 8.08 -5.70 9.65
C GLU A 52 9.42 -6.10 9.03
N GLU A 53 10.45 -5.26 9.14
CA GLU A 53 11.78 -5.61 8.66
C GLU A 53 12.39 -6.80 9.42
N SER A 54 12.17 -6.90 10.74
CA SER A 54 12.60 -8.07 11.53
C SER A 54 11.89 -9.35 11.06
N ILE A 55 10.57 -9.27 10.88
CA ILE A 55 9.73 -10.38 10.41
C ILE A 55 10.20 -10.85 9.04
N LEU A 56 10.47 -9.95 8.11
CA LEU A 56 10.94 -10.28 6.76
C LEU A 56 12.35 -10.87 6.77
N ARG A 57 13.27 -10.34 7.61
CA ARG A 57 14.61 -10.91 7.79
C ARG A 57 14.55 -12.35 8.31
N GLU A 58 13.83 -12.57 9.40
CA GLU A 58 13.63 -13.88 9.99
C GLU A 58 12.93 -14.85 9.01
N PHE A 59 11.96 -14.35 8.24
CA PHE A 59 11.26 -15.15 7.23
C PHE A 59 12.21 -15.64 6.13
N ARG A 60 13.10 -14.79 5.65
CA ARG A 60 14.12 -15.13 4.64
C ARG A 60 15.13 -16.14 5.18
N GLU A 61 15.52 -16.03 6.44
CA GLU A 61 16.42 -17.00 7.09
C GLU A 61 15.78 -18.39 7.20
N GLN A 62 14.49 -18.45 7.56
CA GLN A 62 13.77 -19.71 7.71
C GLN A 62 13.33 -20.32 6.38
N TYR A 63 12.99 -19.49 5.38
CA TYR A 63 12.51 -19.91 4.07
C TYR A 63 13.21 -19.10 2.96
N PRO A 64 14.43 -19.47 2.56
CA PRO A 64 15.23 -18.69 1.61
C PRO A 64 14.53 -18.44 0.27
N GLU A 65 13.97 -19.49 -0.36
CA GLU A 65 13.32 -19.37 -1.67
C GLU A 65 11.99 -18.57 -1.61
N GLU A 66 11.13 -18.88 -0.63
CA GLU A 66 9.87 -18.16 -0.43
C GLU A 66 10.14 -16.69 -0.03
N GLY A 67 11.22 -16.45 0.72
CA GLY A 67 11.62 -15.12 1.17
C GLY A 67 12.07 -14.20 0.04
N GLU A 68 12.83 -14.69 -0.93
CA GLU A 68 13.19 -13.90 -2.12
C GLU A 68 11.95 -13.51 -2.93
N THR A 69 11.05 -14.48 -3.19
CA THR A 69 9.80 -14.21 -3.93
C THR A 69 8.95 -13.16 -3.20
N LEU A 70 8.87 -13.25 -1.88
CA LEU A 70 8.14 -12.28 -1.06
C LEU A 70 8.78 -10.89 -1.11
N MET A 71 10.11 -10.79 -1.12
CA MET A 71 10.80 -9.49 -1.21
C MET A 71 10.55 -8.82 -2.57
N GLU A 72 10.60 -9.57 -3.66
CA GLU A 72 10.27 -9.05 -4.99
C GLU A 72 8.83 -8.51 -5.03
N LEU A 73 7.89 -9.28 -4.46
CA LEU A 73 6.49 -8.89 -4.36
C LEU A 73 6.30 -7.62 -3.53
N MET A 74 6.92 -7.55 -2.36
CA MET A 74 6.87 -6.38 -1.48
C MET A 74 7.50 -5.14 -2.14
N LEU A 75 8.57 -5.30 -2.92
CA LEU A 75 9.19 -4.20 -3.65
C LEU A 75 8.28 -3.66 -4.76
N ALA A 76 7.62 -4.55 -5.51
CA ALA A 76 6.64 -4.16 -6.53
C ALA A 76 5.49 -3.37 -5.90
N TRP A 77 4.93 -3.87 -4.79
CA TRP A 77 3.83 -3.21 -4.09
C TRP A 77 4.22 -1.88 -3.47
N LYS A 78 5.44 -1.77 -2.93
CA LYS A 78 5.95 -0.50 -2.41
C LYS A 78 6.03 0.57 -3.51
N LYS A 79 6.39 0.18 -4.74
CA LYS A 79 6.37 1.10 -5.89
C LYS A 79 4.94 1.53 -6.21
N TRP A 80 4.01 0.59 -6.35
CA TRP A 80 2.60 0.92 -6.62
C TRP A 80 1.99 1.80 -5.53
N ALA A 81 2.19 1.47 -4.26
CA ALA A 81 1.69 2.27 -3.15
C ALA A 81 2.29 3.69 -3.13
N TYR A 82 3.54 3.85 -3.56
CA TYR A 82 4.17 5.16 -3.69
C TYR A 82 3.57 5.95 -4.86
N GLU A 83 3.40 5.32 -6.03
CA GLU A 83 2.79 5.92 -7.22
C GLU A 83 1.33 6.33 -6.95
N GLU A 84 0.52 5.42 -6.39
CA GLU A 84 -0.87 5.69 -6.00
C GLU A 84 -0.94 6.78 -4.92
N GLY A 85 0.03 6.81 -3.99
CA GLY A 85 0.15 7.84 -2.98
C GLY A 85 0.44 9.23 -3.57
N ILE A 86 1.31 9.31 -4.58
CA ILE A 86 1.58 10.54 -5.32
C ILE A 86 0.33 10.98 -6.08
N GLU A 87 -0.31 10.08 -6.83
CA GLU A 87 -1.50 10.38 -7.64
C GLU A 87 -2.63 10.92 -6.76
N LYS A 88 -2.95 10.24 -5.65
CA LYS A 88 -3.94 10.72 -4.67
C LYS A 88 -3.53 12.02 -4.00
N GLY A 89 -2.23 12.24 -3.80
CA GLY A 89 -1.69 13.48 -3.26
C GLY A 89 -1.93 14.66 -4.20
N ILE A 90 -1.69 14.47 -5.49
CA ILE A 90 -1.93 15.44 -6.56
C ILE A 90 -3.43 15.72 -6.70
N GLU A 91 -4.28 14.67 -6.77
CA GLU A 91 -5.74 14.83 -6.83
C GLU A 91 -6.26 15.68 -5.65
N LYS A 92 -5.82 15.38 -4.42
CA LYS A 92 -6.17 16.17 -3.24
C LYS A 92 -5.66 17.62 -3.30
N ALA A 93 -4.45 17.84 -3.85
CA ALA A 93 -3.89 19.17 -3.99
C ALA A 93 -4.71 20.02 -4.98
N VAL A 94 -5.03 19.45 -6.16
CA VAL A 94 -5.87 20.08 -7.18
C VAL A 94 -7.22 20.48 -6.59
N LEU A 95 -7.95 19.54 -5.97
CA LEU A 95 -9.26 19.79 -5.38
C LEU A 95 -9.20 20.87 -4.29
N LYS A 96 -8.15 20.87 -3.46
CA LYS A 96 -7.98 21.87 -2.40
C LYS A 96 -7.67 23.27 -2.94
N MET A 97 -6.97 23.38 -4.06
CA MET A 97 -6.70 24.66 -4.71
C MET A 97 -7.96 25.20 -5.40
N LEU A 98 -8.68 24.37 -6.15
CA LEU A 98 -9.95 24.76 -6.77
C LEU A 98 -10.97 25.24 -5.71
N ASN A 99 -11.09 24.51 -4.60
CA ASN A 99 -11.96 24.90 -3.48
C ASN A 99 -11.55 26.21 -2.79
N LYS A 100 -10.28 26.60 -2.90
CA LYS A 100 -9.77 27.89 -2.39
C LYS A 100 -9.99 29.05 -3.37
N GLY A 101 -10.58 28.79 -4.54
CA GLY A 101 -10.91 29.79 -5.55
C GLY A 101 -9.83 30.01 -6.60
N PHE A 102 -8.79 29.17 -6.66
CA PHE A 102 -7.82 29.19 -7.76
C PHE A 102 -8.50 28.72 -9.05
N THR A 103 -8.14 29.33 -10.18
CA THR A 103 -8.64 28.90 -11.48
C THR A 103 -7.99 27.58 -11.92
N PRO A 104 -8.67 26.76 -12.74
CA PRO A 104 -8.07 25.56 -13.31
C PRO A 104 -6.74 25.82 -14.02
N GLU A 105 -6.59 26.99 -14.67
CA GLU A 105 -5.37 27.42 -15.34
C GLU A 105 -4.22 27.69 -14.36
N GLU A 106 -4.48 28.38 -13.24
CA GLU A 106 -3.48 28.63 -12.19
C GLU A 106 -3.01 27.32 -11.54
N VAL A 107 -3.92 26.36 -11.36
CA VAL A 107 -3.58 25.04 -10.81
C VAL A 107 -2.74 24.23 -11.80
N ALA A 108 -3.05 24.30 -13.10
CA ALA A 108 -2.29 23.62 -14.17
C ALA A 108 -0.84 24.12 -14.21
N GLU A 109 -0.67 25.43 -14.17
CA GLU A 109 0.65 26.06 -14.15
C GLU A 109 1.43 25.69 -12.89
N THR A 110 0.80 25.78 -11.71
CA THR A 110 1.47 25.54 -10.42
C THR A 110 1.93 24.09 -10.26
N LEU A 111 1.14 23.14 -10.74
CA LEU A 111 1.44 21.71 -10.60
C LEU A 111 2.09 21.10 -11.85
N GLU A 112 2.32 21.92 -12.89
CA GLU A 112 2.83 21.51 -14.20
C GLU A 112 2.01 20.35 -14.81
N LEU A 113 0.69 20.38 -14.64
CA LEU A 113 -0.23 19.34 -15.09
C LEU A 113 -1.00 19.77 -16.36
N PRO A 114 -1.32 18.82 -17.26
CA PRO A 114 -2.19 19.10 -18.39
C PRO A 114 -3.58 19.57 -17.93
N MET A 115 -4.11 20.60 -18.61
CA MET A 115 -5.46 21.13 -18.34
C MET A 115 -6.56 20.08 -18.42
N ASP A 116 -6.42 19.09 -19.31
CA ASP A 116 -7.40 18.01 -19.45
C ASP A 116 -7.48 17.13 -18.20
N ASP A 117 -6.37 16.95 -17.48
CA ASP A 117 -6.36 16.12 -16.28
C ASP A 117 -6.99 16.86 -15.09
N ILE A 118 -6.77 18.17 -14.98
CA ILE A 118 -7.47 19.00 -13.98
C ILE A 118 -8.98 19.04 -14.25
N ARG A 119 -9.39 19.14 -15.52
CA ARG A 119 -10.81 19.12 -15.89
C ARG A 119 -11.49 17.79 -15.55
N LYS A 120 -10.83 16.66 -15.79
CA LYS A 120 -11.34 15.34 -15.40
C LYS A 120 -11.49 15.21 -13.87
N LEU A 121 -10.54 15.73 -13.11
CA LEU A 121 -10.57 15.70 -11.65
C LEU A 121 -11.64 16.64 -11.08
N ALA A 122 -11.85 17.81 -11.68
CA ALA A 122 -12.91 18.74 -11.30
C ALA A 122 -14.31 18.23 -11.65
N ALA A 123 -14.45 17.44 -12.72
CA ALA A 123 -15.73 16.83 -13.12
C ALA A 123 -16.13 15.59 -12.30
N LYS A 124 -15.30 15.20 -11.33
CA LYS A 124 -15.48 14.03 -10.47
C LYS A 124 -16.26 14.35 -9.17
N GLU A 125 -16.61 15.63 -8.95
CA GLU A 125 -17.52 16.09 -7.89
C GLU A 125 -18.99 16.12 -8.35
#